data_AF-A0A2W0BJU0-F1
#
_entry.id   AF-A0A2W0BJU0-F1
#
_cell.length_a   1.000
_cell.length_b   1.000
_cell.length_c   1.000
_cell.angle_alpha   90.00
_cell.angle_beta   90.00
_cell.angle_gamma   90.00
#
_symmetry.space_group_name_H-M   'P 1'
#
loop_
_entity.id
_entity.type
_entity.pdbx_description
1 polymer ?
#
loop_
_entity_poly.entity_id
_entity_poly.type
_entity_poly.pdbx_seq_one_letter_code
_entity_poly.pdbx_strand_id
1 'polypeptide(L)'
;MSLPRRWWLPERFLFRLTCLRTSPELSLFSSRFRHFAGSGQRRIPAPIQISRSKSGCPVSGWSGKFQGQGNGGFAGQMDYRGMAAALSRGYATAATDTGHSGNATDATWALGHPEKIVDFGYRGIHEMTRLAKTTIKAFYRSNPKYSYFGSCSNGGRQALMEAQRFPEDYDGILAGAPANYWTHLLASALWDEQATTQDPASYIPSSKLPAIASAANQACDRQDGVADRILNDRE
;
A
#
# COMPACT_ATOMS: atom_id res chain seq x y z
N MET A 1 0.27 19.14 41.64
CA MET A 1 -1.02 19.41 40.96
C MET A 1 -0.70 20.00 39.60
N SER A 2 -0.68 19.16 38.57
CA SER A 2 -0.18 19.51 37.23
C SER A 2 -1.28 19.28 36.22
N LEU A 3 -1.72 20.36 35.57
CA LEU A 3 -2.65 20.33 34.44
C LEU A 3 -1.99 19.62 33.24
N PRO A 4 -2.65 18.66 32.56
CA PRO A 4 -2.09 18.06 31.37
C PRO A 4 -2.23 19.00 30.17
N ARG A 5 -1.12 19.12 29.44
CA ARG A 5 -0.97 19.88 28.19
C ARG A 5 -1.95 19.35 27.14
N ARG A 6 -2.71 20.27 26.52
CA ARG A 6 -3.52 20.03 25.33
C ARG A 6 -2.60 19.63 24.17
N TRP A 7 -2.77 18.43 23.65
CA TRP A 7 -2.15 18.02 22.40
C TRP A 7 -2.91 18.67 21.23
N TRP A 8 -2.19 19.49 20.49
CA TRP A 8 -2.63 20.05 19.22
C TRP A 8 -2.85 18.92 18.21
N LEU A 9 -4.07 18.82 17.68
CA LEU A 9 -4.36 18.12 16.43
C LEU A 9 -3.89 19.02 15.28
N PRO A 10 -3.06 18.56 14.34
CA PRO A 10 -2.92 19.25 13.06
C PRO A 10 -4.24 19.10 12.29
N GLU A 11 -4.88 20.22 11.93
CA GLU A 11 -6.13 20.32 11.16
C GLU A 11 -6.10 19.74 9.73
N ARG A 12 -5.15 18.85 9.40
CA ARG A 12 -5.01 18.28 8.05
C ARG A 12 -5.66 16.89 7.86
N PHE A 13 -6.33 16.35 8.87
CA PHE A 13 -7.20 15.17 8.73
C PHE A 13 -8.67 15.58 8.53
N LEU A 14 -8.93 16.43 7.54
CA LEU A 14 -10.29 16.81 7.19
C LEU A 14 -10.87 15.81 6.19
N PHE A 15 -11.73 14.93 6.68
CA PHE A 15 -12.86 14.44 5.90
C PHE A 15 -13.58 15.66 5.31
N ARG A 16 -13.42 15.96 4.01
CA ARG A 16 -14.33 16.90 3.32
C ARG A 16 -15.66 16.18 3.07
N LEU A 17 -16.46 16.07 4.12
CA LEU A 17 -17.86 15.63 4.08
C LEU A 17 -18.76 16.84 3.79
N THR A 18 -18.73 17.36 2.56
CA THR A 18 -19.53 18.54 2.19
C THR A 18 -21.03 18.26 1.97
N CYS A 19 -21.51 17.02 2.14
CA CYS A 19 -22.90 16.64 1.82
C CYS A 19 -23.79 16.31 3.02
N LEU A 20 -23.30 16.31 4.26
CA LEU A 20 -24.03 15.74 5.41
C LEU A 20 -24.30 16.77 6.52
N ARG A 21 -24.64 18.01 6.15
CA ARG A 21 -24.96 19.06 7.15
C ARG A 21 -26.39 19.00 7.69
N THR A 22 -27.21 18.01 7.32
CA THR A 22 -28.65 17.97 7.68
C THR A 22 -29.15 16.66 8.30
N SER A 23 -28.26 15.75 8.72
CA SER A 23 -28.67 14.44 9.28
C SER A 23 -28.41 14.36 10.79
N PRO A 24 -29.44 14.25 11.66
CA PRO A 24 -29.28 14.14 13.12
C PRO A 24 -28.50 12.90 13.58
N GLU A 25 -28.34 11.90 12.71
CA GLU A 25 -27.66 10.62 13.01
C GLU A 25 -26.13 10.72 13.14
N LEU A 26 -25.50 11.83 12.75
CA LEU A 26 -24.04 12.00 12.85
C LEU A 26 -23.52 12.31 14.26
N SER A 27 -24.37 12.78 15.18
CA SER A 27 -23.95 12.93 16.59
C SER A 27 -23.68 11.56 17.23
N LEU A 28 -24.36 10.51 16.76
CA LEU A 28 -24.15 9.11 17.14
C LEU A 28 -22.90 8.50 16.47
N PHE A 29 -22.50 8.97 15.29
CA PHE A 29 -21.31 8.48 14.58
C PHE A 29 -20.01 8.91 15.28
N SER A 30 -19.98 10.14 15.80
CA SER A 30 -18.90 10.67 16.64
C SER A 30 -18.80 9.99 18.02
N SER A 31 -19.92 9.54 18.59
CA SER A 31 -19.96 8.90 19.91
C SER A 31 -19.67 7.39 19.85
N ARG A 32 -20.08 6.68 18.78
CA ARG A 32 -19.74 5.26 18.59
C ARG A 32 -18.27 5.03 18.22
N PHE A 33 -17.62 5.94 17.50
CA PHE A 33 -16.16 5.88 17.28
C PHE A 33 -15.32 6.21 18.52
N ARG A 34 -15.92 6.78 19.57
CA ARG A 34 -15.28 6.92 20.89
C ARG A 34 -15.27 5.61 21.67
N HIS A 35 -16.21 4.69 21.41
CA HIS A 35 -16.26 3.40 22.11
C HIS A 35 -15.26 2.36 21.60
N PHE A 36 -14.69 2.54 20.39
CA PHE A 36 -13.57 1.73 19.91
C PHE A 36 -12.20 2.20 20.45
N ALA A 37 -12.16 3.30 21.20
CA ALA A 37 -10.93 3.87 21.76
C ALA A 37 -10.44 3.17 23.06
N GLY A 38 -11.08 2.06 23.46
CA GLY A 38 -10.75 1.32 24.69
C GLY A 38 -9.69 0.23 24.54
N SER A 39 -9.21 -0.06 23.32
CA SER A 39 -8.07 -0.97 23.10
C SER A 39 -6.85 -0.11 22.75
N GLY A 40 -5.72 -0.31 23.42
CA GLY A 40 -4.49 0.48 23.28
C GLY A 40 -3.81 0.46 21.90
N GLN A 41 -4.51 0.08 20.82
CA GLN A 41 -4.03 0.23 19.46
C GLN A 41 -4.05 1.71 19.04
N ARG A 42 -2.87 2.29 18.81
CA ARG A 42 -2.76 3.55 18.07
C ARG A 42 -3.33 3.33 16.67
N ARG A 43 -4.14 4.28 16.19
CA ARG A 43 -4.77 4.20 14.87
C ARG A 43 -3.70 4.27 13.78
N ILE A 44 -3.65 3.26 12.92
CA ILE A 44 -2.90 3.31 11.67
C ILE A 44 -3.61 4.31 10.75
N PRO A 45 -2.94 5.35 10.25
CA PRO A 45 -3.52 6.27 9.28
C PRO A 45 -3.95 5.51 8.02
N ALA A 46 -5.23 5.63 7.66
CA ALA A 46 -5.79 5.04 6.44
C ALA A 46 -6.81 6.01 5.83
N PRO A 47 -6.41 6.91 4.91
CA PRO A 47 -7.38 7.70 4.17
C PRO A 47 -8.23 6.77 3.30
N ILE A 48 -9.54 6.98 3.37
CA ILE A 48 -10.52 6.30 2.54
C ILE A 48 -11.09 7.34 1.60
N GLN A 49 -10.99 7.07 0.30
CA GLN A 49 -11.57 7.91 -0.74
C GLN A 49 -12.70 7.15 -1.43
N ILE A 50 -13.80 7.86 -1.64
CA ILE A 50 -15.06 7.30 -2.08
C ILE A 50 -15.52 8.10 -3.30
N SER A 51 -15.82 7.43 -4.41
CA SER A 51 -16.26 8.08 -5.64
C SER A 51 -17.61 8.78 -5.43
N ARG A 52 -17.69 10.06 -5.80
CA ARG A 52 -18.91 10.88 -5.76
C ARG A 52 -19.21 11.45 -7.14
N SER A 53 -20.49 11.52 -7.52
CA SER A 53 -20.89 12.31 -8.68
C SER A 53 -20.74 13.81 -8.40
N LYS A 54 -20.41 14.58 -9.44
CA LYS A 54 -20.63 16.04 -9.43
C LYS A 54 -22.14 16.29 -9.50
N SER A 55 -22.59 17.31 -8.76
CA SER A 55 -23.98 17.78 -8.55
C SER A 55 -24.89 16.86 -7.71
N GLY A 56 -24.93 17.12 -6.40
CA GLY A 56 -26.12 16.98 -5.55
C GLY A 56 -26.81 15.62 -5.48
N CYS A 57 -26.13 14.60 -4.92
CA CYS A 57 -26.66 13.29 -4.50
C CYS A 57 -27.60 12.58 -5.50
N PRO A 58 -27.05 11.62 -6.26
CA PRO A 58 -26.92 10.25 -5.75
C PRO A 58 -25.49 9.69 -5.85
N VAL A 59 -25.33 8.50 -5.27
CA VAL A 59 -24.23 7.51 -5.34
C VAL A 59 -23.76 7.15 -6.78
N SER A 60 -24.26 7.85 -7.81
CA SER A 60 -23.93 7.59 -9.20
C SER A 60 -22.42 7.72 -9.45
N GLY A 61 -21.83 6.68 -10.02
CA GLY A 61 -20.40 6.60 -10.33
C GLY A 61 -19.62 5.58 -9.50
N TRP A 62 -20.17 5.05 -8.39
CA TRP A 62 -19.55 3.88 -7.74
C TRP A 62 -19.92 2.60 -8.49
N SER A 63 -18.93 1.83 -8.90
CA SER A 63 -19.11 0.58 -9.64
C SER A 63 -19.50 -0.61 -8.75
N GLY A 64 -19.73 -0.39 -7.44
CA GLY A 64 -19.87 -1.46 -6.46
C GLY A 64 -18.56 -2.16 -6.09
N LYS A 65 -17.40 -1.65 -6.54
CA LYS A 65 -16.09 -2.29 -6.34
C LYS A 65 -15.23 -1.50 -5.36
N PHE A 66 -14.44 -2.22 -4.57
CA PHE A 66 -13.38 -1.66 -3.73
C PHE A 66 -12.02 -2.06 -4.29
N GLN A 67 -11.04 -1.15 -4.24
CA GLN A 67 -9.64 -1.47 -4.52
C GLN A 67 -8.73 -0.90 -3.43
N GLY A 68 -8.05 -1.79 -2.70
CA GLY A 68 -7.00 -1.44 -1.76
C GLY A 68 -5.66 -1.18 -2.45
N GLN A 69 -4.91 -0.21 -1.93
CA GLN A 69 -3.58 0.13 -2.42
C GLN A 69 -2.51 -0.34 -1.43
N GLY A 70 -1.42 -0.89 -1.98
CA GLY A 70 -0.20 -1.23 -1.23
C GLY A 70 0.85 -0.11 -1.25
N ASN A 71 2.07 -0.45 -0.84
CA ASN A 71 3.19 0.47 -0.70
C ASN A 71 4.43 0.02 -1.49
N GLY A 72 5.45 0.87 -1.60
CA GLY A 72 6.78 0.52 -2.12
C GLY A 72 7.84 0.56 -1.02
N GLY A 73 8.92 -0.22 -1.20
CA GLY A 73 10.05 -0.28 -0.26
C GLY A 73 9.62 -0.51 1.20
N PHE A 74 10.23 0.20 2.13
CA PHE A 74 9.89 0.19 3.57
C PHE A 74 8.60 0.93 3.91
N ALA A 75 7.77 1.32 2.92
CA ALA A 75 6.52 2.05 3.09
C ALA A 75 6.68 3.45 3.71
N GLY A 76 5.78 3.86 4.61
CA GLY A 76 5.80 5.19 5.22
C GLY A 76 5.06 6.29 4.44
N GLN A 77 4.47 5.95 3.29
CA GLN A 77 3.72 6.86 2.43
C GLN A 77 2.53 6.16 1.78
N MET A 78 1.44 6.89 1.59
CA MET A 78 0.23 6.41 0.93
C MET A 78 0.30 6.62 -0.59
N ASP A 79 -0.15 5.61 -1.35
CA ASP A 79 -0.19 5.68 -2.81
C ASP A 79 -1.40 6.48 -3.33
N TYR A 80 -1.30 7.80 -3.24
CA TYR A 80 -2.35 8.71 -3.75
C TYR A 80 -2.57 8.60 -5.26
N ARG A 81 -1.55 8.23 -6.03
CA ARG A 81 -1.67 8.08 -7.50
C ARG A 81 -2.53 6.86 -7.84
N GLY A 82 -2.26 5.72 -7.22
CA GLY A 82 -3.07 4.53 -7.40
C GLY A 82 -4.51 4.70 -6.89
N MET A 83 -4.70 5.41 -5.77
CA MET A 83 -6.04 5.78 -5.31
C MET A 83 -6.78 6.64 -6.35
N ALA A 84 -6.13 7.67 -6.91
CA ALA A 84 -6.74 8.51 -7.95
C ALA A 84 -7.13 7.70 -9.20
N ALA A 85 -6.31 6.73 -9.61
CA ALA A 85 -6.60 5.83 -10.72
C ALA A 85 -7.77 4.86 -10.41
N ALA A 86 -7.88 4.37 -9.17
CA ALA A 86 -9.03 3.55 -8.77
C ALA A 86 -10.34 4.37 -8.79
N LEU A 87 -10.29 5.61 -8.29
CA LEU A 87 -11.44 6.52 -8.30
C LEU A 87 -11.88 6.86 -9.73
N SER A 88 -10.96 7.07 -10.68
CA SER A 88 -11.32 7.37 -12.07
C SER A 88 -12.03 6.21 -12.77
N ARG A 89 -11.84 4.97 -12.28
CA ARG A 89 -12.58 3.77 -12.71
C ARG A 89 -13.90 3.54 -11.95
N GLY A 90 -14.28 4.45 -11.05
CA GLY A 90 -15.49 4.35 -10.25
C GLY A 90 -15.37 3.43 -9.04
N TYR A 91 -14.16 3.07 -8.61
CA TYR A 91 -13.97 2.19 -7.45
C TYR A 91 -13.90 3.03 -6.17
N ALA A 92 -14.38 2.50 -5.05
CA ALA A 92 -13.97 2.99 -3.75
C ALA A 92 -12.53 2.53 -3.47
N THR A 93 -11.73 3.32 -2.76
CA THR A 93 -10.31 2.97 -2.54
C THR A 93 -9.79 3.47 -1.20
N ALA A 94 -8.76 2.79 -0.72
CA ALA A 94 -8.07 3.12 0.51
C ALA A 94 -6.58 2.80 0.39
N ALA A 95 -5.77 3.54 1.12
CA ALA A 95 -4.34 3.32 1.26
C ALA A 95 -3.95 3.54 2.72
N THR A 96 -2.77 3.07 3.10
CA THR A 96 -2.18 3.30 4.42
C THR A 96 -0.69 3.56 4.29
N ASP A 97 -0.08 4.18 5.28
CA ASP A 97 1.38 4.32 5.40
C ASP A 97 2.03 3.13 6.13
N THR A 98 1.22 2.15 6.57
CA THR A 98 1.61 0.97 7.38
C THR A 98 2.15 1.30 8.77
N GLY A 99 1.62 2.35 9.39
CA GLY A 99 1.83 2.61 10.83
C GLY A 99 3.06 3.45 11.16
N HIS A 100 3.67 4.07 10.14
CA HIS A 100 4.82 4.95 10.31
C HIS A 100 4.91 5.94 9.13
N SER A 101 5.77 6.95 9.25
CA SER A 101 6.09 7.89 8.17
C SER A 101 7.57 7.80 7.85
N GLY A 102 7.93 7.79 6.57
CA GLY A 102 9.31 7.60 6.14
C GLY A 102 9.47 7.62 4.62
N ASN A 103 10.72 7.50 4.17
CA ASN A 103 11.02 7.21 2.77
C ASN A 103 10.97 5.69 2.54
N ALA A 104 10.66 5.25 1.33
CA ALA A 104 10.70 3.85 0.92
C ALA A 104 12.08 3.16 1.11
N THR A 105 13.16 3.90 1.33
CA THR A 105 14.50 3.36 1.64
C THR A 105 14.90 3.51 3.12
N ASP A 106 14.02 4.04 3.97
CA ASP A 106 14.30 4.28 5.39
C ASP A 106 13.58 3.25 6.27
N ALA A 107 14.38 2.43 6.97
CA ALA A 107 13.91 1.42 7.90
C ALA A 107 14.11 1.80 9.38
N THR A 108 14.58 3.02 9.68
CA THR A 108 14.89 3.46 11.05
C THR A 108 13.66 3.44 11.97
N TRP A 109 12.47 3.58 11.40
CA TRP A 109 11.20 3.50 12.12
C TRP A 109 10.98 2.17 12.85
N ALA A 110 11.67 1.10 12.44
CA ALA A 110 11.55 -0.24 13.02
C ALA A 110 12.40 -0.43 14.28
N LEU A 111 13.44 0.38 14.48
CA LEU A 111 14.38 0.23 15.60
C LEU A 111 13.66 0.43 16.94
N GLY A 112 13.64 -0.61 17.78
CA GLY A 112 12.96 -0.57 19.08
C GLY A 112 11.42 -0.55 19.00
N HIS A 113 10.83 -0.78 17.82
CA HIS A 113 9.40 -0.68 17.55
C HIS A 113 8.82 -1.95 16.89
N PRO A 114 8.80 -3.09 17.59
CA PRO A 114 8.26 -4.35 17.04
C PRO A 114 6.80 -4.24 16.59
N GLU A 115 6.01 -3.37 17.21
CA GLU A 115 4.62 -3.10 16.84
C GLU A 115 4.48 -2.53 15.43
N LYS A 116 5.43 -1.69 14.99
CA LYS A 116 5.45 -1.12 13.64
C LYS A 116 5.90 -2.14 12.61
N ILE A 117 6.77 -3.07 13.00
CA ILE A 117 7.17 -4.19 12.14
C ILE A 117 5.95 -5.07 11.84
N VAL A 118 5.07 -5.28 12.83
CA VAL A 118 3.79 -5.97 12.64
C VAL A 118 2.85 -5.19 11.70
N ASP A 119 2.76 -3.87 11.84
CA ASP A 119 1.96 -3.01 10.95
C ASP A 119 2.44 -3.07 9.50
N PHE A 120 3.74 -2.90 9.29
CA PHE A 120 4.39 -3.07 7.99
C PHE A 120 4.21 -4.48 7.43
N GLY A 121 4.39 -5.48 8.29
CA GLY A 121 4.42 -6.89 7.91
C GLY A 121 3.09 -7.38 7.36
N TYR A 122 1.99 -7.14 8.08
CA TYR A 122 0.67 -7.64 7.69
C TYR A 122 -0.51 -6.82 8.24
N ARG A 123 -0.39 -6.19 9.41
CA ARG A 123 -1.56 -5.61 10.10
C ARG A 123 -2.06 -4.34 9.43
N GLY A 124 -1.17 -3.53 8.85
CA GLY A 124 -1.53 -2.25 8.26
C GLY A 124 -2.50 -2.36 7.09
N ILE A 125 -2.24 -3.28 6.16
CA ILE A 125 -3.11 -3.49 5.00
C ILE A 125 -4.44 -4.09 5.43
N HIS A 126 -4.44 -5.16 6.22
CA HIS A 126 -5.65 -5.78 6.76
C HIS A 126 -6.58 -4.79 7.47
N GLU A 127 -6.07 -4.01 8.42
CA GLU A 127 -6.89 -3.06 9.18
C GLU A 127 -7.42 -1.93 8.28
N MET A 128 -6.62 -1.48 7.29
CA MET A 128 -7.07 -0.55 6.26
C MET A 128 -8.21 -1.14 5.43
N THR A 129 -8.10 -2.40 5.01
CA THR A 129 -9.15 -3.14 4.28
C THR A 129 -10.44 -3.20 5.09
N ARG A 130 -10.39 -3.63 6.35
CA ARG A 130 -11.56 -3.76 7.23
C ARG A 130 -12.25 -2.42 7.47
N LEU A 131 -11.48 -1.37 7.73
CA LEU A 131 -12.00 -0.02 7.93
C LEU A 131 -12.62 0.53 6.64
N ALA A 132 -11.99 0.30 5.50
CA ALA A 132 -12.50 0.71 4.19
C ALA A 132 -13.85 0.05 3.89
N LYS A 133 -13.96 -1.28 4.01
CA LYS A 133 -15.22 -2.01 3.80
C LYS A 133 -16.34 -1.52 4.73
N THR A 134 -16.03 -1.27 6.00
CA THR A 134 -16.98 -0.72 6.98
C THR A 134 -17.46 0.68 6.58
N THR A 135 -16.55 1.54 6.15
CA THR A 135 -16.84 2.91 5.73
C THR A 135 -17.66 2.93 4.44
N ILE A 136 -17.32 2.09 3.47
CA ILE A 136 -18.07 1.91 2.22
C ILE A 136 -19.50 1.47 2.54
N LYS A 137 -19.67 0.46 3.42
CA LYS A 137 -21.01 0.00 3.86
C LYS A 137 -21.82 1.12 4.49
N ALA A 138 -21.22 1.91 5.38
CA ALA A 138 -21.89 3.03 6.03
C ALA A 138 -22.28 4.13 5.03
N PHE A 139 -21.41 4.43 4.07
CA PHE A 139 -21.63 5.52 3.11
C PHE A 139 -22.62 5.15 2.00
N TYR A 140 -22.44 3.99 1.37
CA TYR A 140 -23.27 3.54 0.25
C TYR A 140 -24.47 2.68 0.68
N ARG A 141 -24.59 2.37 1.97
CA ARG A 141 -25.60 1.46 2.54
C ARG A 141 -25.55 0.05 1.93
N SER A 142 -24.43 -0.32 1.33
CA SER A 142 -24.17 -1.62 0.72
C SER A 142 -22.69 -1.97 0.83
N ASN A 143 -22.39 -3.26 0.99
CA ASN A 143 -21.00 -3.75 0.94
C ASN A 143 -20.45 -3.64 -0.50
N PRO A 144 -19.12 -3.58 -0.68
CA PRO A 144 -18.54 -3.85 -2.01
C PRO A 144 -19.04 -5.20 -2.52
N LYS A 145 -19.46 -5.23 -3.80
CA LYS A 145 -19.78 -6.46 -4.51
C LYS A 145 -18.52 -7.29 -4.79
N TYR A 146 -17.41 -6.60 -5.08
CA TYR A 146 -16.08 -7.19 -5.22
C TYR A 146 -15.03 -6.26 -4.62
N SER A 147 -13.99 -6.85 -4.06
CA SER A 147 -12.83 -6.21 -3.46
C SER A 147 -11.57 -6.69 -4.16
N TYR A 148 -10.75 -5.77 -4.65
CA TYR A 148 -9.49 -6.08 -5.33
C TYR A 148 -8.30 -5.49 -4.57
N PHE A 149 -7.16 -6.17 -4.60
CA PHE A 149 -5.89 -5.60 -4.19
C PHE A 149 -4.91 -5.69 -5.33
N GLY A 150 -4.18 -4.61 -5.60
CA GLY A 150 -3.21 -4.60 -6.70
C GLY A 150 -2.08 -3.63 -6.44
N SER A 151 -0.86 -4.16 -6.36
CA SER A 151 0.34 -3.34 -6.18
C SER A 151 1.61 -4.09 -6.60
N CYS A 152 2.74 -3.38 -6.62
CA CYS A 152 4.04 -3.87 -7.09
C CYS A 152 5.11 -3.78 -5.98
N SER A 153 6.20 -4.54 -6.07
CA SER A 153 7.33 -4.52 -5.11
C SER A 153 6.90 -4.96 -3.69
N ASN A 154 7.14 -4.15 -2.66
CA ASN A 154 6.58 -4.40 -1.32
C ASN A 154 5.05 -4.53 -1.36
N GLY A 155 4.38 -3.84 -2.28
CA GLY A 155 2.96 -3.98 -2.53
C GLY A 155 2.60 -5.35 -3.08
N GLY A 156 3.46 -5.96 -3.89
CA GLY A 156 3.31 -7.36 -4.30
C GLY A 156 3.52 -8.33 -3.12
N ARG A 157 4.45 -8.03 -2.20
CA ARG A 157 4.58 -8.78 -0.93
C ARG A 157 3.30 -8.68 -0.10
N GLN A 158 2.76 -7.47 0.06
CA GLN A 158 1.51 -7.22 0.78
C GLN A 158 0.33 -7.95 0.12
N ALA A 159 0.26 -7.96 -1.21
CA ALA A 159 -0.74 -8.70 -1.97
C ALA A 159 -0.72 -10.19 -1.63
N LEU A 160 0.46 -10.81 -1.62
CA LEU A 160 0.61 -12.21 -1.23
C LEU A 160 0.34 -12.43 0.27
N MET A 161 0.69 -11.47 1.12
CA MET A 161 0.40 -11.53 2.56
C MET A 161 -1.10 -11.54 2.84
N GLU A 162 -1.88 -10.70 2.15
CA GLU A 162 -3.35 -10.72 2.25
C GLU A 162 -3.90 -12.06 1.76
N ALA A 163 -3.41 -12.58 0.62
CA ALA A 163 -3.83 -13.89 0.11
C ALA A 163 -3.58 -15.04 1.10
N GLN A 164 -2.43 -15.02 1.79
CA GLN A 164 -2.01 -16.09 2.70
C GLN A 164 -2.63 -15.99 4.09
N ARG A 165 -2.81 -14.77 4.60
CA ARG A 165 -3.15 -14.54 6.01
C ARG A 165 -4.58 -14.04 6.22
N PHE A 166 -5.16 -13.39 5.21
CA PHE A 166 -6.48 -12.78 5.26
C PHE A 166 -7.25 -13.08 3.96
N PRO A 167 -7.50 -14.36 3.63
CA PRO A 167 -8.05 -14.75 2.34
C PRO A 167 -9.45 -14.17 2.05
N GLU A 168 -10.17 -13.69 3.07
CA GLU A 168 -11.48 -13.04 2.94
C GLU A 168 -11.41 -11.53 2.62
N ASP A 169 -10.20 -10.93 2.63
CA ASP A 169 -10.05 -9.50 2.42
C ASP A 169 -10.25 -9.08 0.96
N TYR A 170 -9.94 -9.94 0.00
CA TYR A 170 -10.03 -9.62 -1.43
C TYR A 170 -10.52 -10.78 -2.28
N ASP A 171 -11.42 -10.49 -3.22
CA ASP A 171 -11.92 -11.44 -4.22
C ASP A 171 -10.93 -11.62 -5.40
N GLY A 172 -10.00 -10.68 -5.58
CA GLY A 172 -8.98 -10.75 -6.62
C GLY A 172 -7.72 -9.97 -6.25
N ILE A 173 -6.56 -10.56 -6.50
CA ILE A 173 -5.25 -10.02 -6.11
C ILE A 173 -4.32 -9.98 -7.32
N LEU A 174 -3.69 -8.81 -7.56
CA LEU A 174 -2.62 -8.61 -8.51
C LEU A 174 -1.30 -8.33 -7.75
N ALA A 175 -0.40 -9.31 -7.72
CA ALA A 175 0.89 -9.21 -7.04
C ALA A 175 2.02 -8.99 -8.05
N GLY A 176 2.40 -7.73 -8.30
CA GLY A 176 3.51 -7.39 -9.20
C GLY A 176 4.86 -7.43 -8.49
N ALA A 177 5.89 -7.99 -9.13
CA ALA A 177 7.28 -8.07 -8.62
C ALA A 177 7.37 -8.24 -7.09
N PRO A 178 6.73 -9.28 -6.52
CA PRO A 178 6.49 -9.35 -5.08
C PRO A 178 7.80 -9.54 -4.31
N ALA A 179 8.07 -8.64 -3.37
CA ALA A 179 9.19 -8.75 -2.42
C ALA A 179 8.89 -9.78 -1.30
N ASN A 180 8.40 -10.95 -1.66
CA ASN A 180 7.85 -11.95 -0.73
C ASN A 180 8.90 -12.57 0.20
N TYR A 181 10.09 -12.86 -0.31
CA TYR A 181 11.19 -13.39 0.49
C TYR A 181 12.03 -12.27 1.11
N TRP A 182 11.37 -11.37 1.85
CA TRP A 182 11.91 -10.06 2.27
C TRP A 182 13.30 -10.13 2.92
N THR A 183 13.53 -11.07 3.83
CA THR A 183 14.83 -11.23 4.52
C THR A 183 15.94 -11.65 3.56
N HIS A 184 15.65 -12.57 2.64
CA HIS A 184 16.62 -13.03 1.65
C HIS A 184 16.88 -11.94 0.61
N LEU A 185 15.84 -11.24 0.15
CA LEU A 185 15.98 -10.09 -0.75
C LEU A 185 16.94 -9.04 -0.17
N LEU A 186 16.76 -8.65 1.09
CA LEU A 186 17.63 -7.66 1.73
C LEU A 186 19.03 -8.20 2.03
N ALA A 187 19.17 -9.48 2.36
CA ALA A 187 20.49 -10.11 2.53
C ALA A 187 21.25 -10.16 1.19
N SER A 188 20.58 -10.49 0.08
CA SER A 188 21.16 -10.45 -1.27
C SER A 188 21.56 -9.04 -1.67
N ALA A 189 20.74 -8.02 -1.38
CA ALA A 189 21.12 -6.64 -1.66
C ALA A 189 22.38 -6.19 -0.89
N LEU A 190 22.54 -6.65 0.36
CA LEU A 190 23.77 -6.42 1.13
C LEU A 190 24.97 -7.15 0.54
N TRP A 191 24.77 -8.38 0.07
CA TRP A 191 25.80 -9.13 -0.62
C TRP A 191 26.26 -8.42 -1.90
N ASP A 192 25.33 -7.98 -2.74
CA ASP A 192 25.63 -7.28 -4.01
C ASP A 192 26.42 -5.99 -3.77
N GLU A 193 26.03 -5.22 -2.75
CA GLU A 193 26.76 -4.02 -2.34
C GLU A 193 28.19 -4.39 -1.94
N GLN A 194 28.38 -5.38 -1.06
CA GLN A 194 29.71 -5.80 -0.64
C GLN A 194 30.57 -6.29 -1.80
N ALA A 195 29.98 -7.11 -2.68
CA ALA A 195 30.67 -7.68 -3.83
C ALA A 195 31.11 -6.62 -4.84
N THR A 196 30.37 -5.52 -4.98
CA THR A 196 30.62 -4.49 -6.00
C THR A 196 31.35 -3.26 -5.49
N THR A 197 31.40 -3.03 -4.17
CA THR A 197 31.96 -1.78 -3.60
C THR A 197 33.08 -1.95 -2.58
N GLN A 198 33.34 -3.15 -2.04
CA GLN A 198 34.45 -3.34 -1.09
C GLN A 198 35.84 -3.22 -1.73
N ASP A 199 35.97 -3.62 -2.99
CA ASP A 199 37.19 -3.46 -3.77
C ASP A 199 36.90 -2.52 -4.96
N PRO A 200 37.65 -1.41 -5.12
CA PRO A 200 37.54 -0.55 -6.30
C PRO A 200 37.65 -1.30 -7.63
N ALA A 201 38.37 -2.42 -7.68
CA ALA A 201 38.48 -3.27 -8.87
C ALA A 201 37.19 -4.04 -9.20
N SER A 202 36.33 -4.29 -8.22
CA SER A 202 35.04 -4.97 -8.40
C SER A 202 33.93 -4.05 -8.91
N TYR A 203 34.13 -2.72 -8.83
CA TYR A 203 33.12 -1.77 -9.26
C TYR A 203 32.90 -1.84 -10.78
N ILE A 204 31.65 -2.05 -11.19
CA ILE A 204 31.25 -2.02 -12.60
C ILE A 204 30.65 -0.64 -12.91
N PRO A 205 31.38 0.25 -13.60
CA PRO A 205 30.82 1.55 -13.99
C PRO A 205 29.67 1.37 -14.98
N SER A 206 28.70 2.28 -14.90
CA SER A 206 27.50 2.26 -15.75
C SER A 206 27.81 2.24 -17.26
N SER A 207 28.95 2.80 -17.67
CA SER A 207 29.44 2.79 -19.05
C SER A 207 29.75 1.38 -19.59
N LYS A 208 29.98 0.38 -18.73
CA LYS A 208 30.19 -1.01 -19.13
C LYS A 208 28.90 -1.82 -19.24
N LEU A 209 27.78 -1.34 -18.68
CA LEU A 209 26.50 -2.07 -18.70
C LEU A 209 26.01 -2.40 -20.13
N PRO A 210 26.13 -1.51 -21.14
CA PRO A 210 25.73 -1.85 -22.50
C PRO A 210 26.53 -3.02 -23.09
N ALA A 211 27.82 -3.12 -22.78
CA ALA A 211 28.66 -4.24 -23.25
C ALA A 211 28.23 -5.57 -22.61
N ILE A 212 27.93 -5.55 -21.30
CA ILE A 212 27.41 -6.72 -20.57
C ILE A 212 26.05 -7.15 -21.12
N ALA A 213 25.12 -6.21 -21.30
CA ALA A 213 23.80 -6.49 -21.85
C ALA A 213 23.88 -7.02 -23.29
N SER A 214 24.80 -6.51 -24.10
CA SER A 214 25.04 -7.03 -25.46
C SER A 214 25.57 -8.46 -25.42
N ALA A 215 26.52 -8.77 -24.52
CA ALA A 215 27.06 -10.12 -24.39
C ALA A 215 25.97 -11.12 -23.93
N ALA A 216 25.13 -10.74 -22.97
CA ALA A 216 24.00 -11.56 -22.53
C ALA A 216 23.01 -11.84 -23.67
N ASN A 217 22.62 -10.83 -24.44
CA ASN A 217 21.75 -11.02 -25.60
C ASN A 217 22.39 -11.91 -26.67
N GLN A 218 23.68 -11.73 -26.98
CA GLN A 218 24.36 -12.59 -27.97
C GLN A 218 24.36 -14.06 -27.56
N ALA A 219 24.43 -14.35 -26.26
CA ALA A 219 24.41 -15.70 -25.74
C ALA A 219 23.00 -16.31 -25.64
N CYS A 220 22.00 -15.49 -25.30
CA CYS A 220 20.69 -15.98 -24.84
C CYS A 220 19.49 -15.61 -25.73
N ASP A 221 19.55 -14.54 -26.53
CA ASP A 221 18.39 -13.99 -27.27
C ASP A 221 17.68 -15.06 -28.09
N ARG A 222 18.42 -15.86 -28.86
CA ARG A 222 17.83 -16.87 -29.74
C ARG A 222 17.28 -18.12 -29.04
N GLN A 223 17.40 -18.24 -27.72
CA GLN A 223 16.98 -19.46 -27.01
C GLN A 223 15.46 -19.62 -27.04
N ASP A 224 14.70 -18.52 -27.14
CA ASP A 224 13.24 -18.55 -27.29
C ASP A 224 12.77 -18.67 -28.75
N GLY A 225 13.71 -18.82 -29.70
CA GLY A 225 13.44 -18.96 -31.14
C GLY A 225 13.22 -17.64 -31.88
N VAL A 226 13.30 -16.48 -31.21
CA VAL A 226 13.21 -15.15 -31.81
C VAL A 226 14.54 -14.41 -31.59
N ALA A 227 14.88 -13.47 -32.47
CA ALA A 227 16.08 -12.64 -32.32
C ALA A 227 15.66 -11.17 -32.26
N ASP A 228 15.19 -10.73 -31.10
CA ASP A 228 14.61 -9.40 -30.88
C ASP A 228 15.25 -8.63 -29.72
N ARG A 229 16.29 -9.19 -29.09
CA ARG A 229 17.01 -8.68 -27.91
C ARG A 229 16.14 -8.67 -26.65
N ILE A 230 15.17 -9.57 -26.58
CA ILE A 230 14.32 -9.79 -25.41
C ILE A 230 14.51 -11.24 -24.97
N LEU A 231 15.02 -11.43 -23.75
CA LEU A 231 15.17 -12.77 -23.18
C LEU A 231 13.83 -13.24 -22.61
N ASN A 232 13.02 -13.96 -23.41
CA ASN A 232 11.73 -14.50 -22.97
C ASN A 232 11.86 -15.82 -22.22
N ASP A 233 12.88 -16.62 -22.55
CA ASP A 233 13.29 -17.78 -21.76
C ASP A 233 14.55 -17.44 -20.95
N ARG A 234 14.52 -17.72 -19.66
CA ARG A 234 15.58 -17.34 -18.70
C ARG A 234 16.17 -18.54 -17.95
N GLU A 235 15.63 -19.74 -18.15
CA GLU A 235 16.13 -21.00 -17.58
C GLU A 235 17.01 -21.74 -18.60
#